data_AF-A0A7Y9T3B9-F1
#
_entry.id   AF-A0A7Y9T3B9-F1
#
_cell.length_a   1.000
_cell.length_b   1.000
_cell.length_c   1.000
_cell.angle_alpha   90.00
_cell.angle_beta   90.00
_cell.angle_gamma   90.00
#
_symmetry.space_group_name_H-M   'P 1'
#
loop_
_entity.id
_entity.type
_entity.pdbx_description
1 polymer ?
#
loop_
_entity_poly.entity_id
_entity_poly.type
_entity_poly.pdbx_seq_one_letter_code
_entity_poly.pdbx_strand_id
1 'polypeptide(L)'
;MKHVHAIGLTTRCGLRIKQGIAATLLTAAVVSQVSTAAPPSAATLATMQSKVKWAEMDSLVTAELQQIVDKQSRIDGQSKLVSVRAKVDPAKRQLTISLSRGYVPKVNGSEFEDLLSQLTSAALEIIDPALEIAIIEYRYDGRPISAYFPEDAPSPSPLKQEK
;
A
#
# COMPACT_ATOMS: atom_id res chain seq x y z
N MET A 1 -28.64 40.74 -40.54
CA MET A 1 -29.92 40.57 -39.80
C MET A 1 -29.59 39.74 -38.57
N LYS A 2 -29.28 40.36 -37.43
CA LYS A 2 -30.18 41.00 -36.45
C LYS A 2 -30.82 39.97 -35.51
N HIS A 3 -30.37 40.06 -34.26
CA HIS A 3 -31.06 39.74 -33.01
C HIS A 3 -30.99 38.32 -32.43
N VAL A 4 -30.00 38.17 -31.56
CA VAL A 4 -30.14 37.62 -30.20
C VAL A 4 -31.14 38.50 -29.40
N HIS A 5 -32.14 37.87 -28.79
CA HIS A 5 -33.09 38.36 -27.77
C HIS A 5 -33.81 37.09 -27.22
N ALA A 6 -34.27 36.94 -25.98
CA ALA A 6 -34.37 37.74 -24.75
C ALA A 6 -34.57 36.72 -23.59
N ILE A 7 -34.00 36.86 -22.38
CA ILE A 7 -34.47 37.61 -21.19
C ILE A 7 -35.92 37.26 -20.74
N GLY A 8 -36.07 36.85 -19.48
CA GLY A 8 -37.34 36.81 -18.71
C GLY A 8 -37.37 35.71 -17.64
N LEU A 9 -36.78 35.88 -16.45
CA LEU A 9 -37.35 36.47 -15.22
C LEU A 9 -38.66 35.80 -14.74
N THR A 10 -38.62 35.08 -13.60
CA THR A 10 -39.77 35.01 -12.67
C THR A 10 -39.32 34.81 -11.22
N THR A 11 -39.38 35.94 -10.51
CA THR A 11 -39.63 36.18 -9.08
C THR A 11 -40.37 35.12 -8.28
N ARG A 12 -39.85 34.77 -7.09
CA ARG A 12 -40.57 34.66 -5.80
C ARG A 12 -39.56 34.96 -4.68
N CYS A 13 -39.43 36.20 -4.20
CA CYS A 13 -40.24 36.88 -3.19
C CYS A 13 -40.51 36.02 -1.94
N GLY A 14 -39.79 36.32 -0.86
CA GLY A 14 -39.92 35.65 0.45
C GLY A 14 -39.05 36.30 1.53
N LEU A 15 -39.11 37.63 1.63
CA LEU A 15 -38.45 38.44 2.65
C LEU A 15 -39.15 38.26 4.01
N ARG A 16 -38.43 37.86 5.06
CA ARG A 16 -38.76 38.28 6.44
C ARG A 16 -37.49 38.59 7.22
N ILE A 17 -37.15 39.88 7.14
CA ILE A 17 -36.19 40.56 8.03
C ILE A 17 -36.86 40.74 9.40
N LYS A 18 -36.19 40.26 10.46
CA LYS A 18 -36.33 40.83 11.81
C LYS A 18 -34.94 41.02 12.41
N GLN A 19 -34.46 42.25 12.23
CA GLN A 19 -33.76 43.12 13.20
C GLN A 19 -32.85 42.48 14.26
N GLY A 20 -31.57 42.84 14.20
CA GLY A 20 -30.58 42.59 15.24
C GLY A 20 -29.16 42.96 14.81
N ILE A 21 -28.93 44.20 14.38
CA ILE A 21 -27.59 44.75 14.15
C ILE A 21 -26.92 44.96 15.51
N ALA A 22 -26.08 44.02 15.93
CA ALA A 22 -25.03 44.26 16.91
C ALA A 22 -23.72 44.46 16.14
N ALA A 23 -23.32 45.72 15.99
CA ALA A 23 -22.04 46.10 15.44
C ALA A 23 -20.93 45.72 16.43
N THR A 24 -20.22 44.63 16.15
CA THR A 24 -18.95 44.34 16.82
C THR A 24 -17.82 44.60 15.84
N LEU A 25 -17.17 45.76 16.01
CA LEU A 25 -15.86 46.05 15.42
C LEU A 25 -14.84 45.05 15.99
N LEU A 26 -14.53 43.98 15.26
CA LEU A 26 -13.30 43.22 15.45
C LEU A 26 -12.35 43.55 14.30
N THR A 27 -11.41 44.45 14.55
CA THR A 27 -10.15 44.51 13.80
C THR A 27 -9.36 43.24 14.09
N ALA A 28 -9.52 42.22 13.25
CA ALA A 28 -8.63 41.08 13.23
C ALA A 28 -7.39 41.45 12.41
N ALA A 29 -6.29 41.76 13.09
CA ALA A 29 -4.98 41.89 12.48
C ALA A 29 -4.62 40.57 11.78
N VAL A 30 -4.48 40.59 10.46
CA VAL A 30 -3.92 39.46 9.71
C VAL A 30 -2.43 39.40 10.00
N VAL A 31 -2.03 38.55 10.95
CA VAL A 31 -0.62 38.19 11.11
C VAL A 31 -0.32 37.19 10.01
N SER A 32 0.31 37.64 8.93
CA SER A 32 0.92 36.78 7.93
C SER A 32 2.02 35.97 8.62
N GLN A 33 1.69 34.73 9.00
CA GLN A 33 2.64 33.77 9.52
C GLN A 33 3.52 33.33 8.36
N VAL A 34 4.63 34.03 8.14
CA VAL A 34 5.71 33.53 7.30
C VAL A 34 6.36 32.37 8.07
N SER A 35 5.95 31.14 7.76
CA SER A 35 6.69 29.97 8.20
C SER A 35 8.03 29.98 7.46
N THR A 36 9.07 30.50 8.11
CA THR A 36 10.45 30.30 7.69
C THR A 36 10.77 28.82 7.92
N ALA A 37 10.38 27.98 6.96
CA ALA A 37 10.84 26.59 6.94
C ALA A 37 12.34 26.63 6.72
N ALA A 38 13.11 26.32 7.77
CA ALA A 38 14.55 26.13 7.65
C ALA A 38 14.81 25.09 6.53
N PRO A 39 15.82 25.28 5.67
CA PRO A 39 16.16 24.30 4.66
C PRO A 39 16.42 22.94 5.33
N PRO A 40 15.97 21.83 4.73
CA PRO A 40 16.16 20.50 5.31
C PRO A 40 17.65 20.23 5.53
N SER A 41 18.00 19.70 6.70
CA SER A 41 19.36 19.27 7.01
C SER A 41 19.82 18.20 6.03
N ALA A 42 21.14 18.06 5.84
CA ALA A 42 21.73 16.98 5.04
C ALA A 42 21.24 15.59 5.49
N ALA A 43 20.98 15.38 6.78
CA ALA A 43 20.40 14.15 7.31
C ALA A 43 18.95 13.89 6.84
N THR A 44 18.15 14.95 6.71
CA THR A 44 16.79 14.87 6.19
C THR A 44 16.80 14.54 4.70
N LEU A 45 17.68 15.18 3.93
CA LEU A 45 17.86 14.90 2.51
C LEU A 45 18.32 13.46 2.27
N ALA A 46 19.32 12.98 3.02
CA ALA A 46 19.78 11.60 2.94
C ALA A 46 18.66 10.60 3.24
N THR A 47 17.86 10.85 4.28
CA THR A 47 16.70 10.02 4.62
C THR A 47 15.66 9.98 3.50
N MET A 48 15.36 11.13 2.90
CA MET A 48 14.46 11.23 1.75
C MET A 48 15.00 10.46 0.54
N GLN A 49 16.29 10.60 0.23
CA GLN A 49 16.96 9.87 -0.84
C GLN A 49 16.91 8.35 -0.62
N SER A 50 17.20 7.88 0.60
CA SER A 50 17.07 6.45 0.93
C SER A 50 15.64 5.97 0.75
N LYS A 51 14.63 6.74 1.21
CA LYS A 51 13.22 6.39 1.04
C LYS A 51 12.82 6.28 -0.45
N VAL A 52 13.30 7.18 -1.29
CA VAL A 52 13.08 7.11 -2.74
C VAL A 52 13.72 5.83 -3.32
N LYS A 53 14.98 5.56 -2.99
CA LYS A 53 15.69 4.34 -3.43
C LYS A 53 14.94 3.05 -3.03
N TRP A 54 14.38 3.00 -1.82
CA TRP A 54 13.59 1.85 -1.37
C TRP A 54 12.24 1.75 -2.08
N ALA A 55 11.56 2.87 -2.35
CA ALA A 55 10.31 2.85 -3.12
C ALA A 55 10.52 2.43 -4.58
N GLU A 56 11.66 2.81 -5.19
CA GLU A 56 12.06 2.31 -6.50
C GLU A 56 12.34 0.81 -6.46
N MET A 57 13.05 0.32 -5.44
CA MET A 57 13.29 -1.12 -5.22
C MET A 57 11.96 -1.89 -5.10
N ASP A 58 11.04 -1.42 -4.25
CA ASP A 58 9.70 -2.02 -4.08
C ASP A 58 8.96 -2.12 -5.43
N SER A 59 9.06 -1.07 -6.25
CA SER A 59 8.42 -1.01 -7.56
C SER A 59 9.04 -1.98 -8.57
N LEU A 60 10.37 -2.06 -8.60
CA LEU A 60 11.10 -2.99 -9.47
C LEU A 60 10.79 -4.45 -9.12
N VAL A 61 10.89 -4.81 -7.84
CA VAL A 61 10.56 -6.16 -7.37
C VAL A 61 9.09 -6.48 -7.63
N THR A 62 8.19 -5.54 -7.36
CA THR A 62 6.75 -5.74 -7.66
C THR A 62 6.51 -6.01 -9.13
N ALA A 63 7.14 -5.24 -10.03
CA ALA A 63 6.97 -5.41 -11.47
C ALA A 63 7.48 -6.77 -11.95
N GLU A 64 8.68 -7.18 -11.53
CA GLU A 64 9.24 -8.48 -11.92
C GLU A 64 8.39 -9.64 -11.39
N LEU A 65 8.01 -9.60 -10.11
CA LEU A 65 7.14 -10.63 -9.55
C LEU A 65 5.79 -10.70 -10.28
N GLN A 66 5.22 -9.57 -10.69
CA GLN A 66 3.98 -9.56 -11.47
C GLN A 66 4.19 -10.25 -12.82
N GLN A 67 5.30 -9.99 -13.52
CA GLN A 67 5.62 -10.68 -14.78
C GLN A 67 5.77 -12.18 -14.61
N ILE A 68 6.36 -12.64 -13.51
CA ILE A 68 6.51 -14.07 -13.20
C ILE A 68 5.15 -14.69 -12.89
N VAL A 69 4.38 -14.08 -11.98
CA VAL A 69 3.03 -14.55 -11.61
C VAL A 69 2.13 -14.65 -12.84
N ASP A 70 2.19 -13.70 -13.78
CA ASP A 70 1.39 -13.73 -15.01
C ASP A 70 1.79 -14.85 -15.98
N LYS A 71 3.05 -15.32 -15.92
CA LYS A 71 3.56 -16.42 -16.76
C LYS A 71 3.43 -17.80 -16.11
N GLN A 72 3.27 -17.87 -14.79
CA GLN A 72 3.13 -19.12 -14.07
C GLN A 72 1.86 -19.88 -14.49
N SER A 73 1.99 -21.20 -14.66
CA SER A 73 0.83 -22.07 -14.84
C SER A 73 -0.04 -22.01 -13.58
N ARG A 74 -1.36 -21.96 -13.76
CA ARG A 74 -2.30 -21.98 -12.64
C ARG A 74 -2.51 -23.41 -12.18
N ILE A 75 -2.32 -23.64 -10.89
CA ILE A 75 -2.70 -24.89 -10.23
C ILE A 75 -4.14 -24.81 -9.74
N ASP A 76 -4.72 -25.97 -9.40
CA ASP A 76 -6.12 -26.07 -9.01
C ASP A 76 -6.50 -25.09 -7.88
N GLY A 77 -7.62 -24.40 -8.07
CA GLY A 77 -8.14 -23.40 -7.12
C GLY A 77 -7.64 -21.98 -7.35
N GLN A 78 -6.61 -21.75 -8.16
CA GLN A 78 -6.12 -20.41 -8.45
C GLN A 78 -6.98 -19.66 -9.49
N SER A 79 -7.03 -18.35 -9.34
CA SER A 79 -7.70 -17.43 -10.28
C SER A 79 -6.80 -17.13 -11.48
N LYS A 80 -7.42 -16.81 -12.62
CA LYS A 80 -6.68 -16.42 -13.84
C LYS A 80 -5.87 -15.14 -13.61
N LEU A 81 -6.50 -14.14 -12.98
CA LEU A 81 -5.89 -12.86 -12.66
C LEU A 81 -5.42 -12.88 -11.21
N VAL A 82 -4.13 -12.61 -11.01
CA VAL A 82 -3.50 -12.50 -9.70
C VAL A 82 -2.69 -11.22 -9.70
N SER A 83 -2.81 -10.45 -8.63
CA SER A 83 -1.94 -9.30 -8.38
C SER A 83 -0.93 -9.63 -7.30
N VAL A 84 0.28 -9.08 -7.43
CA VAL A 84 1.34 -9.14 -6.44
C VAL A 84 1.86 -7.75 -6.09
N ARG A 85 2.34 -7.59 -4.87
CA ARG A 85 3.07 -6.40 -4.40
C ARG A 85 4.21 -6.83 -3.49
N ALA A 86 5.41 -6.34 -3.75
CA ALA A 86 6.55 -6.51 -2.88
C ALA A 86 6.78 -5.25 -2.03
N LYS A 87 7.30 -5.46 -0.82
CA LYS A 87 7.76 -4.37 0.04
C LYS A 87 9.00 -4.81 0.82
N VAL A 88 10.06 -4.04 0.69
CA VAL A 88 11.31 -4.23 1.41
C VAL A 88 11.31 -3.35 2.65
N ASP A 89 11.51 -3.96 3.82
CA ASP A 89 11.75 -3.27 5.08
C ASP A 89 13.24 -3.44 5.43
N PRO A 90 14.10 -2.45 5.09
CA PRO A 90 15.52 -2.56 5.29
C PRO A 90 15.92 -2.55 6.78
N ALA A 91 15.10 -1.95 7.65
CA ALA A 91 15.36 -1.92 9.08
C ALA A 91 15.17 -3.30 9.72
N LYS A 92 14.22 -4.09 9.20
CA LYS A 92 13.96 -5.46 9.65
C LYS A 92 14.66 -6.53 8.82
N ARG A 93 15.37 -6.14 7.75
CA ARG A 93 15.92 -7.04 6.72
C ARG A 93 14.84 -8.02 6.22
N GLN A 94 13.64 -7.49 5.96
CA GLN A 94 12.47 -8.29 5.65
C GLN A 94 11.93 -7.94 4.26
N LEU A 95 11.63 -8.96 3.46
CA LEU A 95 10.85 -8.84 2.24
C LEU A 95 9.43 -9.35 2.51
N THR A 96 8.42 -8.52 2.23
CA THR A 96 7.01 -8.94 2.27
C THR A 96 6.46 -9.04 0.85
N ILE A 97 6.01 -10.23 0.45
CA ILE A 97 5.35 -10.47 -0.84
C ILE A 97 3.85 -10.66 -0.57
N SER A 98 3.06 -9.68 -1.01
CA SER A 98 1.60 -9.66 -0.87
C SER A 98 0.94 -10.10 -2.17
N LEU A 99 0.28 -11.25 -2.14
CA LEU A 99 -0.45 -11.85 -3.25
C LEU A 99 -1.96 -11.66 -3.03
N SER A 100 -2.72 -11.54 -4.12
CA SER A 100 -4.19 -11.54 -4.04
C SER A 100 -4.73 -12.91 -3.58
N ARG A 101 -5.94 -12.94 -3.00
CA ARG A 101 -6.62 -14.20 -2.60
C ARG A 101 -6.68 -15.24 -3.73
N GLY A 102 -6.73 -14.80 -4.99
CA GLY A 102 -6.76 -15.66 -6.17
C GLY A 102 -5.50 -16.50 -6.41
N TYR A 103 -4.38 -16.20 -5.73
CA TYR A 103 -3.17 -17.03 -5.83
C TYR A 103 -3.18 -18.24 -4.89
N VAL A 104 -4.12 -18.29 -3.93
CA VAL A 104 -4.19 -19.40 -2.98
C VAL A 104 -4.75 -20.63 -3.70
N PRO A 105 -4.05 -21.77 -3.67
CA PRO A 105 -4.51 -22.99 -4.34
C PRO A 105 -5.63 -23.67 -3.54
N LYS A 106 -6.16 -24.75 -4.10
CA LYS A 106 -7.08 -25.66 -3.40
C LYS A 106 -6.36 -26.51 -2.36
N VAL A 107 -5.12 -26.91 -2.65
CA VAL A 107 -4.27 -27.76 -1.78
C VAL A 107 -2.91 -27.08 -1.63
N ASN A 108 -2.40 -27.02 -0.40
CA ASN A 108 -1.04 -26.61 -0.12
C ASN A 108 -0.11 -27.81 -0.29
N GLY A 109 0.79 -27.77 -1.26
CA GLY A 109 1.67 -28.90 -1.59
C GLY A 109 2.85 -28.47 -2.46
N SER A 110 3.65 -29.44 -2.89
CA SER A 110 4.95 -29.18 -3.52
C SER A 110 4.88 -28.27 -4.75
N GLU A 111 3.89 -28.45 -5.63
CA GLU A 111 3.73 -27.57 -6.79
C GLU A 111 3.53 -26.10 -6.40
N PHE A 112 2.83 -25.85 -5.29
CA PHE A 112 2.66 -24.49 -4.78
C PHE A 112 3.98 -23.94 -4.18
N GLU A 113 4.73 -24.77 -3.46
CA GLU A 113 6.05 -24.40 -2.92
C GLU A 113 7.04 -24.06 -4.03
N ASP A 114 7.02 -24.79 -5.15
CA ASP A 114 7.85 -24.51 -6.32
C ASP A 114 7.54 -23.13 -6.93
N LEU A 115 6.24 -22.79 -7.04
CA LEU A 115 5.83 -21.46 -7.50
C LEU A 115 6.30 -20.35 -6.54
N LEU A 116 6.26 -20.57 -5.23
CA LEU A 116 6.77 -19.62 -4.24
C LEU A 116 8.30 -19.50 -4.31
N SER A 117 9.01 -20.62 -4.46
CA SER A 117 10.47 -20.66 -4.58
C SER A 117 10.95 -19.84 -5.79
N GLN A 118 10.24 -19.92 -6.91
CA GLN A 118 10.52 -19.10 -8.09
C GLN A 118 10.36 -17.60 -7.80
N LEU A 119 9.30 -17.19 -7.08
CA LEU A 119 9.10 -15.79 -6.68
C LEU A 119 10.18 -15.32 -5.70
N THR A 120 10.55 -16.15 -4.72
CA THR A 120 11.63 -15.84 -3.77
C THR A 120 12.94 -15.60 -4.51
N SER A 121 13.32 -16.54 -5.39
CA SER A 121 14.59 -16.47 -6.12
C SER A 121 14.67 -15.20 -6.98
N ALA A 122 13.61 -14.88 -7.71
CA ALA A 122 13.56 -13.67 -8.53
C ALA A 122 13.62 -12.38 -7.71
N ALA A 123 12.91 -12.32 -6.57
CA ALA A 123 12.95 -11.15 -5.72
C ALA A 123 14.37 -10.91 -5.14
N LEU A 124 15.04 -11.98 -4.71
CA LEU A 124 16.39 -11.87 -4.13
C LEU A 124 17.46 -11.51 -5.15
N GLU A 125 17.27 -11.82 -6.44
CA GLU A 125 18.19 -11.40 -7.51
C GLU A 125 18.20 -9.88 -7.73
N ILE A 126 17.05 -9.23 -7.51
CA ILE A 126 16.88 -7.78 -7.72
C ILE A 126 17.31 -6.99 -6.48
N ILE A 127 17.04 -7.54 -5.30
CA ILE A 127 17.32 -6.86 -4.03
C ILE A 127 18.83 -6.69 -3.87
N ASP A 128 19.22 -5.50 -3.37
CA ASP A 128 20.62 -5.19 -3.10
C ASP A 128 21.26 -6.28 -2.21
N PRO A 129 22.33 -6.96 -2.66
CA PRO A 129 22.91 -8.08 -1.92
C PRO A 129 23.51 -7.63 -0.58
N ALA A 130 23.82 -6.35 -0.39
CA ALA A 130 24.28 -5.83 0.89
C ALA A 130 23.17 -5.71 1.95
N LEU A 131 21.89 -5.83 1.56
CA LEU A 131 20.78 -5.74 2.50
C LEU A 131 20.59 -7.03 3.33
N GLU A 132 21.15 -8.16 2.88
CA GLU A 132 21.09 -9.48 3.53
C GLU A 132 19.69 -9.77 4.10
N ILE A 133 18.70 -10.00 3.21
CA ILE A 133 17.33 -10.31 3.62
C ILE A 133 17.33 -11.57 4.51
N ALA A 134 16.87 -11.41 5.75
CA ALA A 134 16.82 -12.48 6.74
C ALA A 134 15.44 -13.13 6.82
N ILE A 135 14.39 -12.40 6.44
CA ILE A 135 12.99 -12.82 6.60
C ILE A 135 12.23 -12.57 5.29
N ILE A 136 11.56 -13.60 4.80
CA ILE A 136 10.62 -13.50 3.68
C ILE A 136 9.23 -13.86 4.20
N GLU A 137 8.29 -12.93 4.07
CA GLU A 137 6.91 -13.12 4.51
C GLU A 137 5.97 -13.09 3.29
N TYR A 138 5.22 -14.19 3.11
CA TYR A 138 4.13 -14.24 2.14
C TYR A 138 2.80 -13.90 2.81
N ARG A 139 2.05 -12.98 2.21
CA ARG A 139 0.68 -12.68 2.61
C ARG A 139 -0.28 -12.84 1.44
N TYR A 140 -1.46 -13.32 1.71
CA TYR A 140 -2.53 -13.57 0.75
C TYR A 140 -3.74 -12.76 1.20
N ASP A 141 -4.08 -11.71 0.46
CA ASP A 141 -5.13 -10.75 0.88
C ASP A 141 -4.87 -10.16 2.28
N GLY A 142 -3.59 -9.93 2.60
CA GLY A 142 -3.13 -9.44 3.91
C GLY A 142 -3.02 -10.52 5.02
N ARG A 143 -3.42 -11.77 4.75
CA ARG A 143 -3.41 -12.87 5.74
C ARG A 143 -2.26 -13.86 5.49
N PRO A 144 -1.75 -14.55 6.53
CA PRO A 144 -0.82 -15.65 6.30
C PRO A 144 -1.51 -16.83 5.60
N ILE A 145 -0.72 -17.75 5.03
CA ILE A 145 -1.25 -18.96 4.37
C ILE A 145 -2.06 -19.85 5.32
N SER A 146 -1.71 -19.87 6.61
CA SER A 146 -2.40 -20.62 7.66
C SER A 146 -3.85 -20.18 7.90
N ALA A 147 -4.25 -19.00 7.41
CA ALA A 147 -5.64 -18.58 7.44
C ALA A 147 -6.54 -19.38 6.47
N TYR A 148 -5.93 -20.05 5.49
CA TYR A 148 -6.61 -20.85 4.48
C TYR A 148 -6.31 -22.34 4.63
N PHE A 149 -5.11 -22.68 5.13
CA PHE A 149 -4.69 -24.03 5.49
C PHE A 149 -4.32 -24.11 6.97
N PRO A 150 -5.32 -24.22 7.87
CA PRO A 150 -5.07 -24.22 9.31
C PRO A 150 -4.33 -25.47 9.80
N GLU A 151 -4.37 -26.57 9.03
CA GLU A 151 -3.63 -27.81 9.31
C GLU A 151 -2.11 -27.63 9.22
N ASP A 152 -1.64 -26.66 8.45
CA ASP A 152 -0.22 -26.29 8.33
C ASP A 152 0.22 -25.28 9.40
N ALA A 153 -0.69 -24.87 10.30
CA ALA A 153 -0.28 -24.03 11.41
C ALA A 153 0.71 -24.79 12.30
N PRO A 154 1.80 -24.15 12.77
CA PRO A 154 2.69 -24.80 13.71
C PRO A 154 1.87 -25.26 14.92
N SER A 155 1.93 -26.56 15.21
CA SER A 155 1.25 -27.13 16.37
C SER A 155 1.66 -26.33 17.61
N PRO A 156 0.71 -25.89 18.47
CA PRO A 156 1.08 -25.19 19.69
C PRO A 156 1.99 -26.13 20.48
N SER A 157 3.25 -25.75 20.66
CA SER A 157 4.21 -26.51 21.45
C SER A 157 3.54 -26.92 22.76
N PRO A 158 3.48 -28.22 23.11
CA PRO A 158 2.91 -28.63 24.38
C PRO A 158 3.72 -27.94 25.46
N LEU A 159 3.08 -27.01 26.17
CA LEU A 159 3.61 -26.41 27.39
C LEU A 159 4.14 -27.57 28.23
N LYS A 160 5.44 -27.54 28.54
CA LYS A 160 6.05 -28.40 29.56
C LYS A 160 5.12 -28.36 30.75
N GLN A 161 4.35 -29.42 30.96
CA GLN A 161 3.67 -29.64 32.22
C GLN A 161 4.79 -29.99 33.19
N GLU A 162 5.38 -28.94 33.77
CA GLU A 162 6.26 -29.06 34.92
C GLU A 162 5.39 -29.66 36.03
N LYS A 163 5.75 -30.90 36.41
CA LYS A 163 5.14 -31.64 37.51
C LYS A 163 5.99 -31.44 38.75
#